data_AF-A0A1D1Z4Q3-F1
#
_entry.id   AF-A0A1D1Z4Q3-F1
#
_cell.length_a   1.000
_cell.length_b   1.000
_cell.length_c   1.000
_cell.angle_alpha   90.00
_cell.angle_beta   90.00
_cell.angle_gamma   90.00
#
_symmetry.space_group_name_H-M   'P 1'
#
loop_
_entity.id
_entity.type
_entity.pdbx_description
1 polymer ?
#
loop_
_entity_poly.entity_id
_entity_poly.type
_entity_poly.pdbx_seq_one_letter_code
_entity_poly.pdbx_strand_id
1 'polypeptide(L)'
;MAQGYVQPMGRKSAEDVARNYIHELFNMSLIQFVNGKYVLHDLLHDLGHLILQHDYHMMGCDLVQRVPEDAHFKRHLLSVVIALEKSYKFRSVRSLLIQPSHFTFKGESQVLHNLFGTMKCLRMLDLSYCGFETLPDSIGCLKHLRYLDLRKTPIKCLPESLCALYKLQTLKLEGCEQLNILPKGMSNLISL
;
A
#
# COMPACT_ATOMS: atom_id res chain seq x y z
N MET A 1 4.90 -7.77 8.86
CA MET A 1 6.27 -7.89 8.31
C MET A 1 6.82 -6.54 7.83
N ALA A 2 6.21 -5.85 6.87
CA ALA A 2 6.72 -4.59 6.31
C ALA A 2 7.06 -3.48 7.34
N GLN A 3 6.28 -3.36 8.42
CA GLN A 3 6.55 -2.37 9.48
C GLN A 3 7.61 -2.82 10.50
N GLY A 4 7.97 -4.10 10.52
CA GLY A 4 8.91 -4.68 11.50
C GLY A 4 8.27 -5.19 12.79
N TYR A 5 6.93 -5.15 12.91
CA TYR A 5 6.20 -5.70 14.06
C TYR A 5 6.26 -7.23 14.19
N VAL A 6 6.61 -7.92 13.10
CA VAL A 6 6.79 -9.36 13.09
C VAL A 6 8.18 -9.66 12.57
N GLN A 7 8.93 -10.43 13.35
CA GLN A 7 10.30 -10.84 13.07
C GLN A 7 10.40 -12.37 13.18
N PRO A 8 11.30 -13.01 12.43
CA PRO A 8 11.54 -14.44 12.58
C PRO A 8 12.04 -14.74 13.99
N MET A 9 11.59 -15.86 14.56
CA MET A 9 11.93 -16.24 15.94
C MET A 9 12.47 -17.67 15.96
N GLY A 10 13.76 -17.80 16.28
CA GLY A 10 14.47 -19.08 16.22
C GLY A 10 14.44 -19.67 14.81
N ARG A 11 13.82 -20.85 14.66
CA ARG A 11 13.66 -21.54 13.36
C ARG A 11 12.39 -21.16 12.59
N LYS A 12 11.48 -20.39 13.19
CA LYS A 12 10.22 -20.01 12.56
C LYS A 12 10.42 -18.82 11.63
N SER A 13 9.87 -18.90 10.43
CA SER A 13 9.87 -17.75 9.51
C SER A 13 9.01 -16.61 10.06
N ALA A 14 9.17 -15.40 9.53
CA ALA A 14 8.34 -14.28 9.95
C ALA A 14 6.86 -14.49 9.60
N GLU A 15 6.56 -15.26 8.55
CA GLU A 15 5.21 -15.68 8.17
C GLU A 15 4.62 -16.67 9.19
N ASP A 16 5.41 -17.64 9.67
CA ASP A 16 4.99 -18.56 10.72
C ASP A 16 4.66 -17.82 12.02
N VAL A 17 5.52 -16.86 12.40
CA VAL A 17 5.29 -16.02 13.58
C VAL A 17 4.04 -15.17 13.38
N ALA A 18 3.85 -14.56 12.20
CA ALA A 18 2.65 -13.79 11.88
C ALA A 18 1.37 -14.63 11.96
N ARG A 19 1.39 -15.88 11.44
CA ARG A 19 0.27 -16.81 11.52
C ARG A 19 -0.10 -17.12 12.96
N ASN A 20 0.89 -17.33 13.83
CA ASN A 20 0.64 -17.57 15.25
C ASN A 20 -0.03 -16.36 15.91
N TYR A 21 0.43 -15.13 15.64
CA TYR A 21 -0.22 -13.93 16.16
C TYR A 21 -1.66 -13.78 15.67
N ILE A 22 -1.93 -14.02 14.38
CA ILE A 22 -3.30 -13.98 13.86
C ILE A 22 -4.17 -15.04 14.55
N HIS A 23 -3.64 -16.25 14.74
CA HIS A 23 -4.35 -17.32 15.43
C HIS A 23 -4.63 -16.97 16.90
N GLU A 24 -3.70 -16.31 17.58
CA GLU A 24 -3.88 -15.83 18.96
C GLU A 24 -4.94 -14.72 19.04
N LEU A 25 -4.89 -13.73 18.13
CA LEU A 25 -5.91 -12.68 18.03
C LEU A 25 -7.31 -13.26 17.76
N PHE A 26 -7.38 -14.30 16.92
CA PHE A 26 -8.62 -15.01 16.63
C PHE A 26 -9.13 -15.77 17.88
N ASN A 27 -8.26 -16.47 18.59
CA ASN A 27 -8.62 -17.20 19.82
C ASN A 27 -9.06 -16.27 20.96
N MET A 28 -8.55 -15.03 20.99
CA MET A 28 -8.99 -14.00 21.92
C MET A 28 -10.29 -13.32 21.49
N SER A 29 -10.90 -13.75 20.37
CA SER A 29 -12.09 -13.12 19.77
C SER A 29 -11.89 -11.65 19.40
N LEU A 30 -10.65 -11.20 19.17
CA LEU A 30 -10.36 -9.82 18.77
C LEU A 30 -10.60 -9.62 17.27
N ILE A 31 -10.37 -10.67 16.48
CA ILE A 31 -10.62 -10.69 15.03
C ILE A 31 -11.51 -11.88 14.67
N GLN A 32 -12.35 -11.70 13.66
CA GLN A 32 -13.21 -12.73 13.10
C GLN A 32 -12.89 -12.96 11.63
N PHE A 33 -13.16 -14.16 11.11
CA PHE A 33 -12.97 -14.48 9.70
C PHE A 33 -14.32 -14.50 8.98
N VAL A 34 -14.56 -13.48 8.15
CA VAL A 34 -15.83 -13.26 7.44
C VAL A 34 -15.55 -13.09 5.96
N ASN A 35 -16.23 -13.86 5.10
CA ASN A 35 -16.11 -13.78 3.63
C ASN A 35 -14.67 -13.82 3.10
N GLY A 36 -13.82 -14.68 3.67
CA GLY A 36 -12.43 -14.82 3.24
C GLY A 36 -11.47 -13.75 3.78
N LYS A 37 -11.92 -12.87 4.69
CA LYS A 37 -11.14 -11.77 5.25
C LYS A 37 -11.20 -11.76 6.78
N TYR A 38 -10.12 -11.34 7.41
CA TYR A 38 -10.11 -11.04 8.84
C TYR A 38 -10.69 -9.63 9.07
N VAL A 39 -11.65 -9.53 9.97
CA VAL A 39 -12.31 -8.27 10.35
C VAL A 39 -12.16 -8.10 11.86
N LEU A 40 -11.83 -6.88 12.29
CA LEU A 40 -11.81 -6.52 13.70
C LEU A 40 -13.25 -6.36 14.20
N HIS A 41 -13.55 -6.76 15.43
CA HIS A 41 -14.88 -6.54 15.99
C HIS A 41 -15.17 -5.02 16.11
N ASP A 42 -16.40 -4.57 15.85
CA ASP A 42 -16.76 -3.13 15.79
C ASP A 42 -16.36 -2.36 17.07
N LEU A 43 -16.61 -2.92 18.25
CA LEU A 43 -16.17 -2.35 19.53
C LEU A 43 -14.64 -2.16 19.66
N LEU A 44 -13.86 -3.04 19.04
CA LEU A 44 -12.39 -2.92 19.01
C LEU A 44 -11.93 -1.96 17.91
N HIS A 45 -12.72 -1.81 16.86
CA HIS A 45 -12.50 -0.78 15.84
C HIS A 45 -12.64 0.61 16.45
N ASP A 46 -13.67 0.85 17.25
CA ASP A 46 -13.88 2.10 17.97
C ASP A 46 -12.77 2.36 19.00
N LEU A 47 -12.41 1.33 19.77
CA LEU A 47 -11.28 1.40 20.71
C LEU A 47 -9.96 1.68 20.00
N GLY A 48 -9.72 1.03 18.85
CA GLY A 48 -8.56 1.27 18.00
C GLY A 48 -8.49 2.72 17.55
N HIS A 49 -9.61 3.30 17.10
CA HIS A 49 -9.65 4.72 16.77
C HIS A 49 -9.37 5.63 17.95
N LEU A 50 -9.90 5.32 19.14
CA LEU A 50 -9.69 6.09 20.37
C LEU A 50 -8.22 6.06 20.82
N ILE A 51 -7.58 4.88 20.80
CA ILE A 51 -6.19 4.72 21.25
C ILE A 51 -5.21 5.32 20.22
N LEU A 52 -5.54 5.23 18.92
CA LEU A 52 -4.65 5.65 17.84
C LEU A 52 -4.77 7.12 17.43
N GLN A 53 -5.69 7.88 18.05
CA GLN A 53 -5.96 9.31 17.75
C GLN A 53 -4.71 10.21 17.82
N HIS A 54 -3.68 9.82 18.59
CA HIS A 54 -2.49 10.64 18.80
C HIS A 54 -1.25 10.21 18.01
N ASP A 55 -1.15 8.94 17.57
CA ASP A 55 0.11 8.39 17.00
C ASP A 55 -0.04 7.77 15.61
N TYR A 56 -1.27 7.66 15.09
CA TYR A 56 -1.53 6.97 13.82
C TYR A 56 -2.18 7.90 12.80
N HIS A 57 -1.37 8.36 11.85
CA HIS A 57 -1.90 8.96 10.62
C HIS A 57 -2.20 7.83 9.65
N MET A 58 -3.34 7.15 9.81
CA MET A 58 -3.89 6.38 8.69
C MET A 58 -4.30 7.40 7.65
N MET A 59 -3.45 7.64 6.64
CA MET A 59 -3.96 8.11 5.37
C MET A 59 -4.47 6.88 4.60
N GLY A 60 -5.51 6.25 5.17
CA GLY A 60 -6.45 5.49 4.36
C GLY A 60 -7.32 6.54 3.68
N CYS A 61 -7.53 6.42 2.37
CA CYS A 61 -8.52 7.22 1.68
C CYS A 61 -9.95 6.83 2.10
N ASP A 62 -10.28 6.86 3.40
CA ASP A 62 -11.61 6.62 3.95
C ASP A 62 -12.53 7.85 3.85
N LEU A 63 -12.39 8.66 2.79
CA LEU A 63 -13.25 9.81 2.55
C LEU A 63 -14.44 9.53 1.62
N VAL A 64 -14.65 8.30 1.15
CA VAL A 64 -15.75 8.01 0.18
C VAL A 64 -16.43 6.68 0.40
N GLN A 65 -16.85 6.40 1.64
CA GLN A 65 -17.97 5.46 1.77
C GLN A 65 -19.28 6.21 1.49
N ARG A 66 -19.57 6.40 0.20
CA ARG A 66 -20.89 6.38 -0.45
C ARG A 66 -20.83 7.17 -1.78
N VAL A 67 -21.56 6.62 -2.76
CA VAL A 67 -22.12 7.25 -3.98
C VAL A 67 -21.52 6.69 -5.29
N PRO A 68 -22.37 6.14 -6.21
CA PRO A 68 -21.97 5.72 -7.54
C PRO A 68 -21.99 6.84 -8.61
N GLU A 69 -21.12 6.60 -9.60
CA GLU A 69 -21.08 6.93 -11.05
C GLU A 69 -21.08 8.39 -11.56
N ASP A 70 -19.97 8.69 -12.25
CA ASP A 70 -19.79 9.59 -13.41
C ASP A 70 -20.03 11.09 -13.28
N ALA A 71 -19.22 11.72 -12.42
CA ALA A 71 -18.70 13.10 -12.51
C ALA A 71 -17.86 13.43 -11.25
N HIS A 72 -18.19 12.74 -10.14
CA HIS A 72 -17.55 12.91 -8.84
C HIS A 72 -16.12 12.36 -8.78
N PHE A 73 -15.76 11.40 -9.64
CA PHE A 73 -14.41 10.83 -9.71
C PHE A 73 -13.33 11.89 -9.97
N LYS A 74 -13.56 12.79 -10.94
CA LYS A 74 -12.63 13.90 -11.24
C LYS A 74 -12.52 14.88 -10.06
N ARG A 75 -13.64 15.10 -9.36
CA ARG A 75 -13.74 15.94 -8.16
C ARG A 75 -13.05 15.29 -6.95
N HIS A 76 -13.00 13.96 -6.91
CA HIS A 76 -12.34 13.20 -5.84
C HIS A 76 -10.83 13.08 -6.05
N LEU A 77 -10.39 12.90 -7.31
CA LEU A 77 -8.99 13.10 -7.70
C LEU A 77 -8.54 14.52 -7.38
N LEU A 78 -9.38 15.52 -7.68
CA LEU A 78 -9.15 16.90 -7.26
C LEU A 78 -9.10 17.01 -5.73
N SER A 79 -9.93 16.30 -4.96
CA SER A 79 -9.89 16.39 -3.49
C SER A 79 -8.69 15.69 -2.87
N VAL A 80 -8.25 14.56 -3.42
CA VAL A 80 -7.00 13.90 -3.03
C VAL A 80 -5.83 14.82 -3.37
N VAL A 81 -5.75 15.33 -4.61
CA VAL A 81 -4.72 16.29 -5.02
C VAL A 81 -4.75 17.57 -4.18
N ILE A 82 -5.93 18.14 -3.89
CA ILE A 82 -6.09 19.33 -3.04
C ILE A 82 -5.70 19.03 -1.58
N ALA A 83 -6.04 17.85 -1.04
CA ALA A 83 -5.60 17.43 0.29
C ALA A 83 -4.07 17.20 0.35
N LEU A 84 -3.50 16.70 -0.74
CA LEU A 84 -2.06 16.50 -0.90
C LEU A 84 -1.31 17.85 -1.08
N GLU A 85 -1.90 18.81 -1.78
CA GLU A 85 -1.35 20.14 -2.00
C GLU A 85 -1.47 21.06 -0.78
N LYS A 86 -2.54 20.92 0.03
CA LYS A 86 -2.84 21.89 1.09
C LYS A 86 -2.31 21.58 2.48
N SER A 87 -1.95 20.33 2.85
CA SER A 87 -1.82 20.08 4.31
C SER A 87 -0.79 19.11 4.89
N TYR A 88 0.06 18.36 4.15
CA TYR A 88 0.99 17.45 4.86
C TYR A 88 2.41 17.32 4.29
N LYS A 89 3.40 17.59 5.14
CA LYS A 89 4.76 17.06 4.99
C LYS A 89 4.70 15.55 5.29
N PHE A 90 4.38 14.71 4.31
CA PHE A 90 4.32 13.23 4.44
C PHE A 90 5.68 12.54 4.67
N ARG A 91 6.61 13.24 5.34
CA ARG A 91 7.96 12.73 5.61
C ARG A 91 7.97 11.53 6.56
N SER A 92 6.92 11.35 7.36
CA SER A 92 6.84 10.28 8.37
C SER A 92 5.90 9.13 8.00
N VAL A 93 5.16 9.22 6.90
CA VAL A 93 4.20 8.16 6.52
C VAL A 93 4.96 6.87 6.21
N ARG A 94 4.53 5.78 6.84
CA ARG A 94 5.14 4.45 6.68
C ARG A 94 4.27 3.47 5.91
N SER A 95 2.97 3.70 5.82
CA SER A 95 2.02 2.88 5.07
C SER A 95 1.13 3.78 4.21
N LEU A 96 0.96 3.44 2.94
CA LEU A 96 0.00 4.09 2.04
C LEU A 96 -0.83 3.01 1.36
N LEU A 97 -2.15 3.14 1.47
CA LEU A 97 -3.13 2.27 0.84
C LEU A 97 -3.96 3.13 -0.11
N ILE A 98 -3.97 2.78 -1.40
CA ILE A 98 -4.79 3.45 -2.39
C ILE A 98 -5.94 2.52 -2.78
N GLN A 99 -7.17 2.99 -2.64
CA GLN A 99 -8.35 2.21 -3.04
C GLN A 99 -8.51 2.17 -4.58
N PRO A 100 -8.99 1.04 -5.13
CA PRO A 100 -9.16 0.81 -6.57
C PRO A 100 -9.95 1.91 -7.29
N SER A 101 -10.92 2.51 -6.61
CA SER A 101 -11.84 3.54 -7.11
C SER A 101 -11.19 4.89 -7.41
N HIS A 102 -9.86 5.01 -7.35
CA HIS A 102 -9.14 6.28 -7.47
C HIS A 102 -8.18 6.39 -8.64
N PHE A 103 -7.86 5.29 -9.32
CA PHE A 103 -6.91 5.30 -10.43
C PHE A 103 -7.55 4.63 -11.65
N THR A 104 -8.00 5.41 -12.63
CA THR A 104 -8.63 4.86 -13.85
C THR A 104 -8.14 5.55 -15.12
N PHE A 105 -7.21 6.52 -15.02
CA PHE A 105 -6.85 7.35 -16.18
C PHE A 105 -5.35 7.63 -16.32
N LYS A 106 -4.93 7.81 -17.58
CA LYS A 106 -3.52 8.09 -18.00
C LYS A 106 -2.84 9.30 -17.35
N GLY A 107 -3.57 10.18 -16.64
CA GLY A 107 -3.05 11.41 -16.04
C GLY A 107 -2.42 11.27 -14.64
N GLU A 108 -2.52 10.08 -14.03
CA GLU A 108 -2.21 9.89 -12.62
C GLU A 108 -0.72 9.59 -12.34
N SER A 109 0.07 9.27 -13.37
CA SER A 109 1.51 9.03 -13.24
C SER A 109 2.24 10.25 -12.67
N GLN A 110 1.81 11.48 -13.01
CA GLN A 110 2.39 12.70 -12.44
C GLN A 110 2.05 12.88 -10.95
N VAL A 111 0.86 12.44 -10.53
CA VAL A 111 0.44 12.50 -9.13
C VAL A 111 1.26 11.51 -8.30
N LEU A 112 1.36 10.26 -8.75
CA LEU A 112 2.25 9.26 -8.15
C LEU A 112 3.70 9.73 -8.16
N HIS A 113 4.12 10.40 -9.23
CA HIS A 113 5.49 10.90 -9.36
C HIS A 113 5.82 11.85 -8.21
N ASN A 114 4.96 12.85 -8.00
CA ASN A 114 5.12 13.86 -6.97
C ASN A 114 4.98 13.24 -5.56
N LEU A 115 4.03 12.33 -5.38
CA LEU A 115 3.79 11.60 -4.14
C LEU A 115 5.04 10.84 -3.68
N PHE A 116 5.61 10.00 -4.54
CA PHE A 116 6.78 9.18 -4.18
C PHE A 116 8.03 10.02 -3.87
N GLY A 117 8.14 11.22 -4.46
CA GLY A 117 9.20 12.18 -4.12
C GLY A 117 9.14 12.71 -2.68
N THR A 118 7.96 12.70 -2.05
CA THR A 118 7.75 13.27 -0.71
C THR A 118 7.79 12.24 0.42
N MET A 119 7.35 11.00 0.15
CA MET A 119 7.17 9.94 1.16
C MET A 119 8.43 9.11 1.43
N LYS A 120 9.49 9.76 1.90
CA LYS A 120 10.81 9.12 2.07
C LYS A 120 10.84 7.98 3.11
N CYS A 121 9.92 7.96 4.07
CA CYS A 121 9.85 6.93 5.12
C CYS A 121 8.88 5.78 4.81
N LEU A 122 8.29 5.74 3.61
CA LEU A 122 7.31 4.73 3.26
C LEU A 122 7.93 3.33 3.29
N ARG A 123 7.24 2.39 3.96
CA ARG A 123 7.63 0.98 4.08
C ARG A 123 6.63 0.04 3.42
N MET A 124 5.37 0.43 3.35
CA MET A 124 4.30 -0.35 2.74
C MET A 124 3.51 0.53 1.78
N LEU A 125 3.34 0.04 0.55
CA LEU A 125 2.58 0.67 -0.51
C LEU A 125 1.67 -0.37 -1.15
N ASP A 126 0.36 -0.12 -1.07
CA ASP A 126 -0.65 -0.91 -1.76
C ASP A 126 -1.29 -0.06 -2.86
N LEU A 127 -1.11 -0.52 -4.09
CA LEU A 127 -1.64 0.03 -5.32
C LEU A 127 -2.44 -1.05 -6.08
N SER A 128 -2.86 -2.11 -5.38
CA SER A 128 -3.62 -3.19 -6.00
C SER A 128 -4.94 -2.67 -6.58
N TYR A 129 -5.38 -3.28 -7.67
CA TYR A 129 -6.61 -2.94 -8.40
C TYR A 129 -6.69 -1.48 -8.91
N CYS A 130 -5.56 -0.77 -8.94
CA CYS A 130 -5.48 0.55 -9.56
C CYS A 130 -5.35 0.42 -11.09
N GLY A 131 -5.95 1.34 -11.84
CA GLY A 131 -6.02 1.35 -13.29
C GLY A 131 -4.84 2.02 -14.02
N PHE A 132 -3.66 2.12 -13.41
CA PHE A 132 -2.49 2.68 -14.08
C PHE A 132 -1.76 1.63 -14.94
N GLU A 133 -1.33 2.03 -16.13
CA GLU A 133 -0.56 1.17 -17.05
C GLU A 133 0.95 1.23 -16.79
N THR A 134 1.43 2.29 -16.12
CA THR A 134 2.84 2.54 -15.86
C THR A 134 3.04 3.08 -14.45
N LEU A 135 4.17 2.72 -13.85
CA LEU A 135 4.62 3.26 -12.57
C LEU A 135 5.71 4.31 -12.85
N PRO A 136 5.66 5.51 -12.24
CA PRO A 136 6.66 6.54 -12.49
C PRO A 136 8.02 6.16 -11.92
N ASP A 137 9.09 6.70 -12.53
CA ASP A 137 10.46 6.41 -12.12
C ASP A 137 10.80 6.86 -10.69
N SER A 138 10.04 7.81 -10.15
CA SER A 138 10.22 8.26 -8.77
C SER A 138 9.86 7.19 -7.73
N ILE A 139 9.30 6.03 -8.11
CA ILE A 139 9.19 4.87 -7.21
C ILE A 139 10.55 4.53 -6.60
N GLY A 140 11.64 4.69 -7.38
CA GLY A 140 13.01 4.46 -6.90
C GLY A 140 13.43 5.37 -5.74
N CYS A 141 12.71 6.46 -5.45
CA CYS A 141 12.95 7.32 -4.30
C CYS A 141 12.53 6.69 -2.96
N LEU A 142 11.67 5.68 -2.97
CA LEU A 142 11.11 5.05 -1.76
C LEU A 142 12.11 4.04 -1.13
N LYS A 143 13.30 4.50 -0.74
CA LYS A 143 14.42 3.65 -0.28
C LYS A 143 14.13 2.76 0.95
N HIS A 144 13.06 3.05 1.68
CA HIS A 144 12.62 2.29 2.84
C HIS A 144 11.49 1.30 2.55
N LEU A 145 11.00 1.26 1.30
CA LEU A 145 9.89 0.39 0.91
C LEU A 145 10.27 -1.07 1.10
N ARG A 146 9.40 -1.81 1.77
CA ARG A 146 9.53 -3.24 2.06
C ARG A 146 8.40 -4.06 1.45
N TYR A 147 7.25 -3.44 1.19
CA TYR A 147 6.10 -4.11 0.60
C TYR A 147 5.51 -3.24 -0.51
N LEU A 148 5.36 -3.83 -1.69
CA LEU A 148 4.70 -3.25 -2.85
C LEU A 148 3.67 -4.23 -3.40
N ASP A 149 2.40 -3.83 -3.41
CA ASP A 149 1.31 -4.59 -4.01
C ASP A 149 0.80 -3.88 -5.27
N LEU A 150 0.92 -4.54 -6.41
CA LEU A 150 0.45 -4.09 -7.72
C LEU A 150 -0.56 -5.09 -8.30
N ARG A 151 -1.11 -6.00 -7.50
CA ARG A 151 -2.01 -7.05 -8.00
C ARG A 151 -3.18 -6.47 -8.76
N LYS A 152 -3.63 -7.18 -9.80
CA LYS A 152 -4.81 -6.81 -10.60
C LYS A 152 -4.74 -5.37 -11.17
N THR A 153 -3.54 -4.90 -11.52
CA THR A 153 -3.35 -3.64 -12.24
C THR A 153 -3.10 -3.92 -13.73
N PRO A 154 -3.45 -3.01 -14.66
CA PRO A 154 -3.15 -3.15 -16.09
C PRO A 154 -1.70 -2.73 -16.41
N ILE A 155 -0.77 -2.86 -15.46
CA ILE A 155 0.61 -2.43 -15.64
C ILE A 155 1.30 -3.25 -16.74
N LYS A 156 1.94 -2.55 -17.68
CA LYS A 156 2.58 -3.17 -18.85
C LYS A 156 4.06 -3.45 -18.62
N CYS A 157 4.72 -2.57 -17.87
CA CYS A 157 6.12 -2.67 -17.53
C CYS A 157 6.37 -2.05 -16.14
N LEU A 158 7.37 -2.59 -15.43
CA LEU A 158 7.91 -1.95 -14.24
C LEU A 158 9.13 -1.09 -14.62
N PRO A 159 9.29 0.11 -14.06
CA PRO A 159 10.43 0.98 -14.36
C PRO A 159 11.74 0.40 -13.80
N GLU A 160 12.87 0.65 -14.47
CA GLU A 160 14.21 0.23 -14.00
C GLU A 160 14.57 0.80 -12.62
N SER A 161 14.04 1.98 -12.30
CA SER A 161 14.18 2.61 -10.99
C SER A 161 13.59 1.79 -9.82
N LEU A 162 12.66 0.86 -10.09
CA LEU A 162 12.16 -0.10 -9.10
C LEU A 162 13.30 -0.97 -8.54
N CYS A 163 14.32 -1.27 -9.35
CA CYS A 163 15.49 -2.04 -8.92
C CYS A 163 16.37 -1.30 -7.90
N ALA A 164 16.10 -0.01 -7.64
CA ALA A 164 16.80 0.76 -6.62
C ALA A 164 16.15 0.64 -5.22
N LEU A 165 15.15 -0.25 -5.06
CA LEU A 165 14.45 -0.56 -3.82
C LEU A 165 15.09 -1.74 -3.07
N TYR A 166 16.35 -1.61 -2.66
CA TYR A 166 17.15 -2.69 -2.04
C TYR A 166 16.56 -3.33 -0.77
N LYS A 167 15.58 -2.68 -0.13
CA LYS A 167 14.89 -3.15 1.08
C LYS A 167 13.53 -3.80 0.80
N LEU A 168 13.13 -3.91 -0.46
CA LEU A 168 11.87 -4.52 -0.83
C LEU A 168 11.91 -6.00 -0.47
N GLN A 169 10.92 -6.46 0.30
CA GLN A 169 10.78 -7.83 0.80
C GLN A 169 9.59 -8.55 0.18
N THR A 170 8.67 -7.81 -0.43
CA THR A 170 7.48 -8.38 -1.04
C THR A 170 7.08 -7.52 -2.22
N LEU A 171 7.00 -8.15 -3.39
CA LEU A 171 6.46 -7.57 -4.62
C LEU A 171 5.32 -8.48 -5.09
N LYS A 172 4.09 -7.98 -5.08
CA LYS A 172 2.93 -8.75 -5.57
C LYS A 172 2.50 -8.25 -6.94
N LEU A 173 2.50 -9.17 -7.91
CA LEU A 173 2.14 -8.92 -9.32
C LEU A 173 1.02 -9.85 -9.80
N GLU A 174 0.40 -10.62 -8.90
CA GLU A 174 -0.68 -11.55 -9.23
C GLU A 174 -1.82 -10.84 -9.99
N GLY A 175 -2.23 -11.41 -11.12
CA GLY A 175 -3.30 -10.85 -11.95
C GLY A 175 -2.92 -9.58 -12.73
N CYS A 176 -1.63 -9.25 -12.87
CA CYS A 176 -1.16 -8.24 -13.83
C CYS A 176 -1.06 -8.86 -15.23
N GLU A 177 -2.20 -9.02 -15.90
CA GLU A 177 -2.30 -9.78 -17.17
C GLU A 177 -1.59 -9.12 -18.36
N GLN A 178 -1.29 -7.81 -18.26
CA GLN A 178 -0.60 -7.05 -19.32
C GLN A 178 0.91 -6.91 -19.08
N LEU A 179 1.42 -7.39 -17.94
CA LEU A 179 2.81 -7.22 -17.56
C LEU A 179 3.70 -8.18 -18.36
N ASN A 180 4.37 -7.65 -19.37
CA ASN A 180 5.17 -8.44 -20.31
C ASN A 180 6.68 -8.22 -20.15
N ILE A 181 7.10 -7.16 -19.46
CA ILE A 181 8.51 -6.80 -19.29
C ILE A 181 8.81 -6.50 -17.81
N LEU A 182 9.76 -7.26 -17.26
CA LEU A 182 10.41 -6.96 -15.99
C LEU A 182 11.73 -6.20 -16.24
N PRO A 183 12.14 -5.30 -15.34
CA PRO A 183 13.36 -4.51 -15.48
C PRO A 183 14.59 -5.42 -15.40
N LYS A 184 15.69 -5.01 -16.04
CA LYS A 184 16.92 -5.83 -16.09
C LYS A 184 17.59 -5.95 -14.73
N GLY A 185 17.43 -4.95 -13.88
CA GLY A 185 18.05 -4.88 -12.56
C GLY A 185 17.37 -5.68 -11.44
N MET A 186 16.46 -6.62 -11.72
CA MET A 186 15.73 -7.35 -10.67
C MET A 186 16.66 -8.07 -9.68
N SER A 187 17.87 -8.46 -10.11
CA SER A 187 18.91 -9.04 -9.24
C SER A 187 19.41 -8.09 -8.14
N ASN A 188 19.18 -6.77 -8.26
CA ASN A 188 19.55 -5.79 -7.25
C ASN A 188 18.61 -5.81 -6.03
N LEU A 189 17.45 -6.46 -6.13
CA LEU A 189 16.47 -6.57 -5.05
C LEU A 189 16.86 -7.69 -4.07
N ILE A 190 18.00 -7.53 -3.39
CA ILE A 190 18.61 -8.56 -2.53
C ILE A 190 17.74 -9.03 -1.35
N SER A 191 16.70 -8.28 -1.00
CA SER A 191 15.81 -8.58 0.12
C SER A 191 14.47 -9.19 -0.31
N LEU A 192 14.22 -9.30 -1.63
CA LEU A 192 12.98 -9.79 -2.22
C LEU A 192 12.96 -11.31 -2.28
#